data_AF-A0A2D5YQ20-F1
#
_entry.id   AF-A0A2D5YQ20-F1
#
_cell.length_a   1.000
_cell.length_b   1.000
_cell.length_c   1.000
_cell.angle_alpha   90.00
_cell.angle_beta   90.00
_cell.angle_gamma   90.00
#
_symmetry.space_group_name_H-M   'P 1'
#
loop_
_entity.id
_entity.type
_entity.pdbx_description
1 polymer ?
#
loop_
_entity_poly.entity_id
_entity_poly.type
_entity_poly.pdbx_seq_one_letter_code
_entity_poly.pdbx_strand_id
1 'polypeptide(L)'
;MEKSKELARRLLVILDNDTKSLHERIVERKDEYISFLSLHRSREHFKKIFRSVYHTITIENMLLLTEELLVSVNKFYRLIEKYEWYLMHTEDQPSVVENVSNSYVKDISSQFSLLSVFLEAELNTASEPLEKFDREHGL
;
A
#
# COMPACT_ATOMS: atom_id res chain seq x y z
N MET A 1 -13.36 19.83 -14.19
CA MET A 1 -12.46 20.04 -13.04
C MET A 1 -12.98 19.37 -11.78
N GLU A 2 -14.18 19.70 -11.29
CA GLU A 2 -14.69 19.17 -10.00
C GLU A 2 -14.80 17.64 -9.94
N LYS A 3 -15.32 17.01 -11.00
CA LYS A 3 -15.39 15.54 -11.09
C LYS A 3 -14.02 14.86 -11.03
N SER A 4 -12.97 15.48 -11.58
CA SER A 4 -11.62 14.90 -11.58
C SER A 4 -10.98 14.95 -10.20
N LYS A 5 -11.21 16.06 -9.47
CA LYS A 5 -10.75 16.20 -8.08
C LYS A 5 -11.44 15.20 -7.16
N GLU A 6 -12.74 15.02 -7.33
CA GLU A 6 -13.52 14.02 -6.58
C GLU A 6 -13.04 12.58 -6.87
N LEU A 7 -12.75 12.25 -8.14
CA LEU A 7 -12.19 10.94 -8.51
C LEU A 7 -10.80 10.73 -7.92
N ALA A 8 -9.93 11.75 -7.96
CA ALA A 8 -8.61 11.69 -7.34
C ALA A 8 -8.72 11.46 -5.82
N ARG A 9 -9.58 12.21 -5.13
CA ARG A 9 -9.84 12.03 -3.69
C ARG A 9 -10.31 10.61 -3.37
N ARG A 10 -11.26 10.06 -4.13
CA ARG A 10 -11.74 8.69 -3.94
C ARG A 10 -10.63 7.66 -4.15
N LEU A 11 -9.80 7.86 -5.17
CA LEU A 11 -8.64 7.00 -5.41
C LEU A 11 -7.65 7.03 -4.24
N LEU A 12 -7.33 8.22 -3.71
CA LEU A 12 -6.47 8.38 -2.54
C LEU A 12 -7.02 7.63 -1.33
N VAL A 13 -8.33 7.74 -1.07
CA VAL A 13 -9.00 7.00 0.03
C VAL A 13 -8.95 5.49 -0.19
N ILE A 14 -9.14 5.02 -1.43
CA ILE A 14 -9.03 3.59 -1.76
C ILE A 14 -7.61 3.09 -1.48
N LEU A 15 -6.59 3.83 -1.94
CA LEU A 15 -5.19 3.49 -1.72
C LEU A 15 -4.84 3.47 -0.23
N ASP A 16 -5.26 4.49 0.54
CA ASP A 16 -5.03 4.57 1.99
C ASP A 16 -5.64 3.39 2.75
N ASN A 17 -6.87 3.01 2.42
CA ASN A 17 -7.50 1.86 3.05
C ASN A 17 -6.81 0.54 2.67
N ASP A 18 -6.43 0.37 1.39
CA ASP A 18 -5.77 -0.85 0.95
C ASP A 18 -4.38 -1.01 1.57
N THR A 19 -3.59 0.06 1.64
CA THR A 19 -2.24 0.03 2.24
C THR A 19 -2.30 -0.29 3.72
N LYS A 20 -3.24 0.33 4.48
CA LYS A 20 -3.50 0.01 5.89
C LYS A 20 -3.89 -1.45 6.07
N SER A 21 -4.81 -1.93 5.25
CA SER A 21 -5.32 -3.29 5.34
C SER A 21 -4.25 -4.35 4.98
N LEU A 22 -3.40 -4.06 4.00
CA LEU A 22 -2.24 -4.90 3.66
C LEU A 22 -1.20 -4.88 4.78
N HIS A 23 -0.88 -3.70 5.31
CA HIS A 23 0.05 -3.56 6.42
C HIS A 23 -0.41 -4.40 7.63
N GLU A 24 -1.68 -4.28 8.03
CA GLU A 24 -2.26 -5.10 9.10
C GLU A 24 -2.10 -6.61 8.82
N ARG A 25 -2.51 -7.07 7.64
CA ARG A 25 -2.45 -8.51 7.29
C ARG A 25 -1.02 -9.05 7.19
N ILE A 26 -0.10 -8.28 6.65
CA ILE A 26 1.26 -8.74 6.32
C ILE A 26 2.19 -8.58 7.52
N VAL A 27 2.09 -7.46 8.24
CA VAL A 27 2.98 -7.11 9.35
C VAL A 27 2.45 -7.67 10.65
N GLU A 28 1.22 -7.32 11.03
CA GLU A 28 0.70 -7.66 12.37
C GLU A 28 0.42 -9.16 12.51
N ARG A 29 0.06 -9.83 11.40
CA ARG A 29 -0.27 -11.26 11.40
C ARG A 29 0.87 -12.17 10.92
N LYS A 30 2.10 -11.64 10.81
CA LYS A 30 3.28 -12.37 10.31
C LYS A 30 3.49 -13.70 11.00
N ASP A 31 3.54 -13.69 12.33
CA ASP A 31 3.87 -14.89 13.10
C ASP A 31 2.85 -16.00 12.90
N GLU A 32 1.57 -15.65 12.74
CA GLU A 32 0.49 -16.60 12.48
C GLU A 32 0.68 -17.33 11.15
N TYR A 33 0.87 -16.58 10.05
CA TYR A 33 0.91 -17.19 8.72
C TYR A 33 2.25 -17.89 8.42
N ILE A 34 3.36 -17.46 9.04
CA ILE A 34 4.66 -18.14 8.94
C ILE A 34 4.64 -19.43 9.77
N SER A 35 4.04 -19.40 10.96
CA SER A 35 3.83 -20.61 11.76
C SER A 35 2.95 -21.61 11.01
N PHE A 36 1.88 -21.15 10.37
CA PHE A 36 1.02 -21.99 9.54
C PHE A 36 1.77 -22.62 8.36
N LEU A 37 2.58 -21.84 7.63
CA LEU A 37 3.44 -22.36 6.55
C LEU A 37 4.38 -23.44 7.06
N SER A 38 5.02 -23.23 8.22
CA SER A 38 5.99 -24.17 8.79
C SER A 38 5.34 -25.50 9.19
N LEU A 39 4.13 -25.45 9.75
CA LEU A 39 3.39 -26.62 10.21
C LEU A 39 2.72 -27.39 9.07
N HIS A 40 2.08 -26.68 8.13
CA HIS A 40 1.18 -27.28 7.15
C HIS A 40 1.81 -27.38 5.75
N ARG A 41 2.92 -26.67 5.51
CA ARG A 41 3.60 -26.52 4.21
C ARG A 41 2.68 -26.07 3.05
N SER A 42 1.50 -25.57 3.39
CA SER A 42 0.55 -24.99 2.45
C SER A 42 0.91 -23.55 2.18
N ARG A 43 0.69 -23.08 0.95
CA ARG A 43 0.92 -21.69 0.51
C ARG A 43 -0.36 -21.00 0.05
N GLU A 44 -1.48 -21.72 0.02
CA GLU A 44 -2.76 -21.21 -0.51
C GLU A 44 -3.32 -20.04 0.30
N HIS A 45 -3.00 -19.96 1.59
CA HIS A 45 -3.44 -18.87 2.47
C HIS A 45 -2.80 -17.52 2.10
N PHE A 46 -1.64 -17.52 1.45
CA PHE A 46 -0.97 -16.28 1.05
C PHE A 46 -1.78 -15.45 0.05
N LYS A 47 -2.54 -16.11 -0.85
CA LYS A 47 -3.44 -15.41 -1.80
C LYS A 47 -4.44 -14.49 -1.10
N LYS A 48 -4.86 -14.82 0.13
CA LYS A 48 -5.77 -13.99 0.93
C LYS A 48 -5.04 -12.89 1.69
N ILE A 49 -3.81 -13.16 2.13
CA ILE A 49 -2.97 -12.22 2.89
C ILE A 49 -2.52 -11.07 2.00
N PHE A 50 -2.01 -11.38 0.81
CA PHE A 50 -1.43 -10.43 -0.14
C PHE A 50 -2.44 -9.81 -1.11
N ARG A 51 -3.71 -10.20 -1.01
CA ARG A 51 -4.78 -9.61 -1.84
C ARG A 51 -4.81 -8.10 -1.68
N SER A 52 -4.77 -7.40 -2.81
CA SER A 52 -4.82 -5.94 -2.89
C SER A 52 -5.77 -5.49 -4.00
N VAL A 53 -6.45 -4.36 -3.80
CA VAL A 53 -7.22 -3.71 -4.88
C VAL A 53 -6.32 -3.00 -5.88
N TYR A 54 -5.05 -2.75 -5.57
CA TYR A 54 -4.08 -2.07 -6.44
C TYR A 54 -3.97 -2.72 -7.82
N HIS A 55 -4.02 -4.05 -7.89
CA HIS A 55 -3.96 -4.80 -9.16
C HIS A 55 -5.19 -4.58 -10.07
N THR A 56 -6.23 -3.94 -9.55
CA THR A 56 -7.45 -3.58 -10.31
C THR A 56 -7.47 -2.11 -10.74
N ILE A 57 -6.50 -1.30 -10.29
CA ILE A 57 -6.39 0.12 -10.62
C ILE A 57 -5.83 0.26 -12.04
N THR A 58 -6.49 1.09 -12.86
CA THR A 58 -6.08 1.30 -14.25
C THR A 58 -5.04 2.42 -14.39
N ILE A 59 -4.40 2.52 -15.56
CA ILE A 59 -3.49 3.63 -15.88
C ILE A 59 -4.22 4.98 -15.76
N GLU A 60 -5.48 5.05 -16.19
CA GLU A 60 -6.29 6.29 -16.12
C GLU A 60 -6.48 6.76 -14.68
N ASN A 61 -6.64 5.82 -13.74
CA ASN A 61 -6.68 6.15 -12.32
C ASN A 61 -5.32 6.68 -11.84
N MET A 62 -4.22 6.03 -12.22
CA MET A 62 -2.87 6.41 -11.79
C MET A 62 -2.45 7.80 -12.27
N LEU A 63 -2.96 8.26 -13.42
CA LEU A 63 -2.76 9.63 -13.93
C LEU A 63 -3.36 10.72 -13.04
N LEU A 64 -4.22 10.36 -12.07
CA LEU A 64 -4.78 11.29 -11.09
C LEU A 64 -3.84 11.56 -9.92
N LEU A 65 -2.75 10.80 -9.78
CA LEU A 65 -1.77 10.93 -8.70
C LEU A 65 -0.63 11.86 -9.13
N THR A 66 -0.03 12.54 -8.16
CA THR A 66 1.25 13.23 -8.38
C THR A 66 2.36 12.22 -8.64
N GLU A 67 3.42 12.65 -9.35
CA GLU A 67 4.54 11.76 -9.70
C GLU A 67 5.22 11.19 -8.46
N GLU A 68 5.38 12.01 -7.41
CA GLU A 68 5.98 11.61 -6.14
C GLU A 68 5.16 10.53 -5.44
N LEU A 69 3.83 10.72 -5.36
CA LEU A 69 2.94 9.73 -4.78
C LEU A 69 2.92 8.44 -5.62
N LEU A 70 2.89 8.56 -6.95
CA LEU A 70 2.93 7.40 -7.86
C LEU A 70 4.19 6.56 -7.64
N VAL A 71 5.35 7.20 -7.49
CA VAL A 71 6.61 6.52 -7.17
C VAL A 71 6.54 5.83 -5.82
N SER A 72 5.98 6.48 -4.79
CA SER A 72 5.85 5.93 -3.45
C SER A 72 4.90 4.71 -3.42
N VAL A 73 3.73 4.84 -4.03
CA VAL A 73 2.75 3.78 -4.24
C VAL A 73 3.39 2.58 -4.93
N ASN A 74 4.08 2.80 -6.06
CA ASN A 74 4.72 1.73 -6.81
C ASN A 74 5.81 1.02 -5.97
N LYS A 75 6.62 1.76 -5.21
CA LYS A 75 7.64 1.15 -4.32
C LYS A 75 7.01 0.23 -3.29
N PHE A 76 5.92 0.66 -2.65
CA PHE A 76 5.22 -0.12 -1.65
C PHE A 76 4.64 -1.41 -2.23
N TYR A 77 3.85 -1.33 -3.30
CA TYR A 77 3.19 -2.51 -3.88
C TYR A 77 4.18 -3.49 -4.52
N ARG A 78 5.27 -3.00 -5.13
CA ARG A 78 6.33 -3.89 -5.64
C ARG A 78 7.08 -4.61 -4.53
N LEU A 79 7.23 -4.01 -3.35
CA LEU A 79 7.84 -4.67 -2.22
C LEU A 79 6.95 -5.81 -1.71
N ILE A 80 5.64 -5.57 -1.64
CA ILE A 80 4.64 -6.59 -1.29
C ILE A 80 4.64 -7.74 -2.30
N GLU A 81 4.63 -7.44 -3.60
CA GLU A 81 4.67 -8.45 -4.67
C GLU A 81 5.92 -9.32 -4.58
N LYS A 82 7.10 -8.72 -4.33
CA LYS A 82 8.34 -9.47 -4.13
C LYS A 82 8.27 -10.41 -2.93
N TYR A 83 7.66 -9.96 -1.84
CA TYR A 83 7.53 -10.77 -0.65
C TYR A 83 6.54 -11.92 -0.85
N GLU A 84 5.38 -11.67 -1.47
CA GLU A 84 4.44 -12.71 -1.86
C GLU A 84 5.12 -13.74 -2.76
N TRP A 85 5.83 -13.28 -3.80
CA TRP A 85 6.54 -14.17 -4.72
C TRP A 85 7.54 -15.05 -3.99
N TYR A 86 8.32 -14.48 -3.06
CA TYR A 86 9.26 -15.24 -2.23
C TYR A 86 8.55 -16.35 -1.44
N LEU A 87 7.49 -16.03 -0.70
CA LEU A 87 6.77 -17.02 0.11
C LEU A 87 6.09 -18.10 -0.74
N MET A 88 5.63 -17.74 -1.92
CA MET A 88 4.97 -18.66 -2.85
C MET A 88 5.94 -19.67 -3.50
N HIS A 89 7.23 -19.35 -3.60
CA HIS A 89 8.19 -20.13 -4.39
C HIS A 89 9.43 -20.59 -3.62
N THR A 90 9.67 -20.10 -2.42
CA THR A 90 10.85 -20.47 -1.65
C THR A 90 10.82 -21.95 -1.22
N GLU A 91 11.99 -22.57 -1.25
CA GLU A 91 12.28 -23.91 -0.69
C GLU A 91 13.16 -23.83 0.56
N ASP A 92 13.33 -22.62 1.10
CA ASP A 92 14.18 -22.35 2.25
C ASP A 92 13.71 -23.08 3.52
N GLN A 93 14.65 -23.30 4.43
CA GLN A 93 14.33 -23.82 5.76
C GLN A 93 13.48 -22.82 6.57
N PRO A 94 12.62 -23.28 7.50
CA PRO A 94 11.71 -22.40 8.25
C PRO A 94 12.40 -21.19 8.92
N SER A 95 13.58 -21.40 9.51
CA SER A 95 14.36 -20.32 10.15
C SER A 95 14.84 -19.26 9.16
N VAL A 96 15.16 -19.65 7.93
CA VAL A 96 15.56 -18.72 6.86
C VAL A 96 14.33 -17.95 6.36
N VAL A 97 13.21 -18.64 6.15
CA VAL A 97 11.93 -18.01 5.78
C VAL A 97 11.52 -16.96 6.82
N GLU A 98 11.63 -17.28 8.11
CA GLU A 98 11.32 -16.35 9.20
C GLU A 98 12.21 -15.12 9.17
N ASN A 99 13.53 -15.30 9.02
CA ASN A 99 14.49 -14.19 8.95
C ASN A 99 14.23 -13.28 7.74
N VAL A 100 14.01 -13.85 6.57
CA VAL A 100 13.70 -13.10 5.34
C VAL A 100 12.36 -12.37 5.50
N SER A 101 11.36 -13.03 6.08
CA SER A 101 10.04 -12.45 6.38
C SER A 101 10.15 -11.26 7.32
N ASN A 102 10.98 -11.36 8.37
CA ASN A 102 11.24 -10.24 9.29
C ASN A 102 11.87 -9.05 8.57
N SER A 103 12.80 -9.29 7.63
CA SER A 103 13.37 -8.23 6.80
C SER A 103 12.32 -7.55 5.93
N TYR A 104 11.52 -8.33 5.19
CA TYR A 104 10.45 -7.79 4.36
C TYR A 104 9.42 -7.01 5.17
N VAL A 105 8.99 -7.52 6.32
CA VAL A 105 8.02 -6.85 7.20
C VAL A 105 8.56 -5.52 7.72
N LYS A 106 9.85 -5.44 8.06
CA LYS A 106 10.51 -4.18 8.45
C LYS A 106 10.54 -3.19 7.29
N ASP A 107 10.89 -3.63 6.10
CA ASP A 107 10.95 -2.78 4.90
C ASP A 107 9.54 -2.29 4.51
N ILE A 108 8.53 -3.18 4.56
CA ILE A 108 7.12 -2.88 4.28
C ILE A 108 6.60 -1.86 5.29
N SER A 109 6.90 -2.02 6.58
CA SER A 109 6.50 -1.05 7.60
C SER A 109 7.13 0.32 7.37
N SER A 110 8.39 0.35 6.93
CA SER A 110 9.09 1.59 6.64
C SER A 110 8.50 2.29 5.42
N GLN A 111 8.20 1.54 4.35
CA GLN A 111 7.54 2.09 3.15
C GLN A 111 6.09 2.49 3.42
N PHE A 112 5.36 1.76 4.26
CA PHE A 112 4.02 2.12 4.70
C PHE A 112 4.02 3.47 5.41
N SER A 113 4.88 3.67 6.40
CA SER A 113 4.99 4.95 7.11
C SER A 113 5.27 6.12 6.16
N LEU A 114 6.17 5.92 5.19
CA LEU A 114 6.47 6.94 4.18
C LEU A 114 5.27 7.23 3.28
N LEU A 115 4.61 6.18 2.76
CA LEU A 115 3.45 6.32 1.88
C LEU A 115 2.27 6.97 2.59
N SER A 116 2.03 6.64 3.85
CA SER A 116 0.98 7.25 4.67
C SER A 116 1.17 8.76 4.79
N VAL A 117 2.41 9.25 4.98
CA VAL A 117 2.70 10.69 5.00
C VAL A 117 2.34 11.36 3.66
N PHE A 118 2.71 10.74 2.54
CA PHE A 118 2.36 11.27 1.22
C PHE A 118 0.85 11.27 0.97
N LEU A 119 0.15 10.18 1.32
CA LEU A 119 -1.30 10.07 1.16
C LEU A 119 -2.04 11.09 2.02
N GLU A 120 -1.61 11.30 3.27
CA GLU A 120 -2.20 12.29 4.17
C GLU A 120 -2.00 13.72 3.64
N ALA A 121 -0.80 14.05 3.15
CA ALA A 121 -0.51 15.36 2.56
C ALA A 121 -1.41 15.65 1.33
N GLU A 122 -1.54 14.68 0.43
CA GLU A 122 -2.37 14.77 -0.78
C GLU A 122 -3.87 14.84 -0.44
N LEU A 123 -4.34 14.03 0.52
CA LEU A 123 -5.72 14.07 0.99
C LEU A 123 -6.07 15.42 1.62
N ASN A 124 -5.17 16.00 2.40
CA ASN A 124 -5.37 17.33 3.00
C ASN A 124 -5.47 18.41 1.93
N THR A 125 -4.59 18.37 0.92
CA THR A 125 -4.62 19.30 -0.22
C THR A 125 -5.89 19.15 -1.05
N ALA A 126 -6.36 17.91 -1.26
CA ALA A 126 -7.62 17.62 -1.95
C ALA A 126 -8.88 17.97 -1.11
N SER A 127 -8.72 18.29 0.18
CA SER A 127 -9.81 18.66 1.10
C SER A 127 -10.00 20.17 1.24
N GLU A 128 -9.03 20.99 0.85
CA GLU A 128 -9.12 22.45 1.00
C GLU A 128 -10.10 23.03 -0.04
N PRO A 129 -11.18 23.72 0.41
CA PRO A 129 -12.02 24.49 -0.50
C PRO A 129 -11.20 25.63 -1.14
N LEU A 130 -11.37 25.85 -2.45
CA LEU A 130 -10.76 26.93 -3.23
C LEU A 130 -11.10 28.37 -2.76
N GLU A 131 -11.75 28.55 -1.60
CA GLU A 131 -12.29 29.83 -1.12
C GLU A 131 -11.28 30.84 -0.54
N LYS A 132 -9.98 30.54 -0.53
CA LYS A 132 -8.98 31.44 0.07
C LYS A 132 -8.29 32.40 -0.90
N PHE A 133 -8.47 32.27 -2.22
CA PHE A 133 -7.81 33.17 -3.19
C PHE A 133 -8.62 34.42 -3.57
N ASP A 134 -9.94 34.42 -3.40
CA ASP A 134 -10.80 35.55 -3.82
C ASP A 134 -11.10 36.56 -2.71
N ARG A 135 -10.59 36.36 -1.48
CA ARG A 135 -10.87 37.26 -0.34
C ARG A 135 -9.76 38.25 0.00
N GLU A 136 -8.57 38.14 -0.57
CA GLU A 136 -7.47 39.07 -0.27
C GLU A 136 -7.18 40.09 -1.38
N HIS A 137 -7.73 39.94 -2.60
CA HIS A 137 -7.54 40.89 -3.71
C HIS A 137 -8.85 41.34 -4.40
N GLY A 138 -9.97 41.33 -3.67
CA GLY A 138 -11.22 41.96 -4.13
C GLY A 138 -11.15 43.48 -3.99
N LEU A 139 -11.11 44.16 -5.15
CA LEU A 139 -11.45 45.57 -5.36
C LEU A 139 -12.76 45.98 -4.67
#